data_AF-A0A450TET1-F1
#
_entry.id   AF-A0A450TET1-F1
#
_cell.length_a   1.000
_cell.length_b   1.000
_cell.length_c   1.000
_cell.angle_alpha   90.00
_cell.angle_beta   90.00
_cell.angle_gamma   90.00
#
_symmetry.space_group_name_H-M   'P 1'
#
loop_
_entity.id
_entity.type
_entity.pdbx_description
1 polymer ?
#
loop_
_entity_poly.entity_id
_entity_poly.type
_entity_poly.pdbx_seq_one_letter_code
_entity_poly.pdbx_strand_id
1 'polypeptide(L)'
;QCLSIRFFGSHVPYSQPYPPDQGKSLNKDILLLGLFDRLHRDIGINREPLFWLQYSILMLDAQDLVAAEKFLDTAYARADASPGFQTFQIDTHALRLFLLIEERASETSTVEHFDAIMEKLGIVISMVGEESHRPYALRVLIYIEPFIDRRQSALSLAEKNALLVQLERLILTLRRLPENIRASNGCEDALKGAEQSKRKLLIS
;
A
#
# COMPACT_ATOMS: atom_id res chain seq x y z
N GLN A 1 -19.59 16.11 3.73
CA GLN A 1 -18.67 17.10 3.14
C GLN A 1 -17.31 16.43 3.03
N CYS A 2 -16.89 16.05 1.82
CA CYS A 2 -15.60 15.40 1.57
C CYS A 2 -14.46 16.39 1.75
N LEU A 3 -13.63 16.21 2.78
CA LEU A 3 -12.30 16.80 2.83
C LEU A 3 -11.37 15.94 1.97
N SER A 4 -11.46 16.15 0.65
CA SER A 4 -10.42 15.72 -0.29
C SER A 4 -9.23 16.65 -0.09
N ILE A 5 -8.28 16.24 0.77
CA ILE A 5 -6.97 16.87 0.81
C ILE A 5 -6.27 16.46 -0.48
N ARG A 6 -6.22 17.40 -1.44
CA ARG A 6 -5.45 17.30 -2.67
C ARG A 6 -3.98 17.07 -2.30
N PHE A 7 -3.47 15.87 -2.59
CA PHE A 7 -2.03 15.69 -2.70
C PHE A 7 -1.54 16.48 -3.92
N PHE A 8 -0.68 17.47 -3.67
CA PHE A 8 0.15 18.09 -4.70
C PHE A 8 1.02 16.99 -5.33
N GLY A 9 0.72 16.64 -6.58
CA GLY A 9 1.51 15.75 -7.42
C GLY A 9 1.62 16.36 -8.80
N SER A 10 2.35 17.47 -8.93
CA SER A 10 2.84 17.94 -10.22
C SER A 10 3.73 16.85 -10.83
N HIS A 11 3.42 16.45 -12.06
CA HIS A 11 4.20 15.51 -12.86
C HIS A 11 5.70 15.81 -12.79
N VAL A 12 6.46 14.91 -12.13
CA VAL A 12 7.90 14.80 -12.32
C VAL A 12 8.15 13.38 -12.82
N PRO A 13 8.67 13.20 -14.05
CA PRO A 13 9.02 11.88 -14.55
C PRO A 13 10.22 11.34 -13.76
N TYR A 14 10.09 10.14 -13.20
CA TYR A 14 11.16 9.45 -12.47
C TYR A 14 12.23 8.95 -13.43
N SER A 15 13.26 9.77 -13.65
CA SER A 15 14.52 9.34 -14.29
C SER A 15 15.73 10.18 -13.86
N GLN A 16 15.79 10.58 -12.58
CA GLN A 16 17.01 11.05 -11.89
C GLN A 16 16.92 10.73 -10.39
N PRO A 17 18.00 10.32 -9.71
CA PRO A 17 18.04 10.27 -8.25
C PRO A 17 17.93 11.70 -7.69
N TYR A 18 17.03 11.90 -6.72
CA TYR A 18 16.88 13.19 -6.05
C TYR A 18 18.20 13.64 -5.41
N PRO A 19 18.62 14.91 -5.58
CA PRO A 19 19.76 15.45 -4.85
C PRO A 19 19.44 15.55 -3.35
N PRO A 20 20.42 15.40 -2.45
CA PRO A 20 20.19 15.40 -1.01
C PRO A 20 19.84 16.80 -0.50
N ASP A 21 18.54 17.09 -0.30
CA ASP A 21 18.04 18.27 0.44
C ASP A 21 17.92 17.94 1.94
N GLN A 22 19.06 17.77 2.61
CA GLN A 22 19.12 17.25 3.98
C GLN A 22 18.76 18.30 5.06
N GLY A 23 18.51 19.57 4.71
CA GLY A 23 18.30 20.65 5.69
C GLY A 23 16.86 21.12 5.87
N LYS A 24 16.00 20.98 4.84
CA LYS A 24 14.66 21.60 4.83
C LYS A 24 13.53 20.59 5.10
N SER A 25 13.69 19.32 4.72
CA SER A 25 12.69 18.27 4.97
C SER A 25 12.63 17.87 6.44
N LEU A 26 13.79 17.75 7.10
CA LEU A 26 13.90 17.31 8.50
C LEU A 26 13.08 18.19 9.46
N ASN A 27 13.06 19.51 9.23
CA ASN A 27 12.26 20.44 10.03
C ASN A 27 10.75 20.25 9.83
N LYS A 28 10.31 19.91 8.61
CA LYS A 28 8.90 19.69 8.31
C LYS A 28 8.40 18.40 8.95
N ASP A 29 9.21 17.34 8.89
CA ASP A 29 8.86 16.04 9.46
C ASP A 29 8.75 16.12 10.99
N ILE A 30 9.70 16.78 11.66
CA ILE A 30 9.64 17.04 13.10
C ILE A 30 8.38 17.85 13.48
N LEU A 31 8.02 18.87 12.68
CA LEU A 31 6.81 19.66 12.93
C LEU A 31 5.53 18.85 12.74
N LEU A 32 5.48 17.98 11.72
CA LEU A 32 4.34 17.09 11.47
C LEU A 32 4.20 16.06 12.60
N LEU A 33 5.29 15.40 13.00
CA LEU A 33 5.30 14.47 14.12
C LEU A 33 4.76 15.13 15.39
N GLY A 34 5.32 16.29 15.76
CA GLY A 34 4.87 17.03 16.93
C GLY A 34 3.42 17.52 16.82
N LEU A 35 2.89 17.74 15.62
CA LEU A 35 1.49 18.07 15.41
C LEU A 35 0.59 16.85 15.67
N PHE A 36 0.89 15.69 15.08
CA PHE A 36 0.13 14.46 15.29
C PHE A 36 0.14 14.02 16.76
N ASP A 37 1.31 14.14 17.43
CA ASP A 37 1.49 13.89 18.88
C ASP A 37 0.58 14.77 19.78
N ARG A 38 0.21 15.96 19.31
CA ARG A 38 -0.74 16.83 20.04
C ARG A 38 -2.18 16.51 19.67
N LEU A 39 -2.45 16.35 18.38
CA LEU A 39 -3.82 16.19 17.88
C LEU A 39 -4.47 14.88 18.34
N HIS A 40 -3.70 13.81 18.54
CA HIS A 40 -4.28 12.54 19.00
C HIS A 40 -4.89 12.61 20.41
N ARG A 41 -4.62 13.69 21.18
CA ARG A 41 -5.19 13.94 22.51
C ARG A 41 -6.56 14.61 22.45
N ASP A 42 -6.92 15.18 21.31
CA ASP A 42 -8.27 15.68 21.08
C ASP A 42 -9.23 14.51 20.87
N ILE A 43 -10.34 14.50 21.60
CA ILE A 43 -11.30 13.38 21.60
C ILE A 43 -11.97 13.21 20.23
N GLY A 44 -12.25 14.31 19.53
CA GLY A 44 -12.86 14.26 18.20
C GLY A 44 -11.91 13.64 17.18
N ILE A 45 -10.66 14.12 17.16
CA ILE A 45 -9.63 13.62 16.25
C ILE A 45 -9.25 12.18 16.56
N ASN A 46 -9.13 11.81 17.83
CA ASN A 46 -8.79 10.44 18.24
C ASN A 46 -9.79 9.40 17.72
N ARG A 47 -11.05 9.81 17.49
CA ARG A 47 -12.10 8.92 16.98
C ARG A 47 -12.09 8.79 15.46
N GLU A 48 -11.40 9.67 14.74
CA GLU A 48 -11.41 9.71 13.28
C GLU A 48 -10.46 8.64 12.69
N PRO A 49 -10.97 7.64 11.95
CA PRO A 49 -10.13 6.59 11.36
C PRO A 49 -9.07 7.15 10.41
N LEU A 50 -9.40 8.17 9.61
CA LEU A 50 -8.48 8.73 8.63
C LEU A 50 -7.32 9.49 9.28
N PHE A 51 -7.49 10.01 10.49
CA PHE A 51 -6.38 10.62 11.23
C PHE A 51 -5.28 9.58 11.51
N TRP A 52 -5.68 8.41 12.02
CA TRP A 52 -4.74 7.32 12.31
C TRP A 52 -4.12 6.73 11.05
N LEU A 53 -4.88 6.66 9.96
CA LEU A 53 -4.34 6.29 8.66
C LEU A 53 -3.23 7.27 8.22
N GLN A 54 -3.47 8.58 8.32
CA GLN A 54 -2.43 9.57 7.99
C GLN A 54 -1.22 9.48 8.91
N TYR A 55 -1.44 9.13 10.18
CA TYR A 55 -0.34 8.94 11.13
C TYR A 55 0.50 7.70 10.78
N SER A 56 -0.14 6.60 10.40
CA SER A 56 0.53 5.40 9.89
C SER A 56 1.37 5.70 8.64
N ILE A 57 0.84 6.48 7.69
CA ILE A 57 1.58 6.92 6.50
C ILE A 57 2.80 7.76 6.90
N LEU A 58 2.64 8.70 7.84
CA LEU A 58 3.75 9.52 8.33
C LEU A 58 4.86 8.67 8.97
N MET A 59 4.50 7.63 9.74
CA MET A 59 5.48 6.71 10.32
C MET A 59 6.18 5.87 9.26
N LEU A 60 5.46 5.40 8.25
CA LEU A 60 6.04 4.68 7.12
C LEU A 60 7.06 5.56 6.39
N ASP A 61 6.73 6.82 6.13
CA ASP A 61 7.63 7.78 5.49
C ASP A 61 8.87 8.04 6.37
N ALA A 62 8.69 8.12 7.69
CA ALA A 62 9.75 8.23 8.69
C ALA A 62 10.56 6.93 8.90
N GLN A 63 10.25 5.85 8.17
CA GLN A 63 10.87 4.53 8.28
C GLN A 63 10.64 3.80 9.62
N ASP A 64 9.70 4.28 10.44
CA ASP A 64 9.28 3.59 11.67
C ASP A 64 8.14 2.62 11.36
N LEU A 65 8.51 1.43 10.89
CA LEU A 65 7.56 0.40 10.46
C LEU A 65 6.68 -0.10 11.61
N VAL A 66 7.27 -0.28 12.79
CA VAL A 66 6.57 -0.74 14.00
C VAL A 66 5.47 0.27 14.39
N ALA A 67 5.79 1.57 14.39
CA ALA A 67 4.80 2.59 14.66
C ALA A 67 3.75 2.70 13.53
N ALA A 68 4.16 2.53 12.27
CA ALA A 68 3.24 2.54 11.13
C ALA A 68 2.17 1.46 11.26
N GLU A 69 2.56 0.23 11.59
CA GLU A 69 1.62 -0.88 11.81
C GLU A 69 0.69 -0.61 12.99
N LYS A 70 1.24 -0.14 14.13
CA LYS A 70 0.43 0.20 15.30
C LYS A 70 -0.65 1.25 15.00
N PHE A 71 -0.32 2.26 14.20
CA PHE A 71 -1.30 3.28 13.82
C PHE A 71 -2.27 2.79 12.74
N LEU A 72 -1.85 1.85 11.89
CA LEU A 72 -2.76 1.14 10.97
C LEU A 72 -3.81 0.34 11.76
N ASP A 73 -3.40 -0.40 12.78
CA ASP A 73 -4.33 -1.14 13.66
C ASP A 73 -5.30 -0.19 14.35
N THR A 74 -4.80 0.96 14.80
CA THR A 74 -5.66 1.98 15.41
C THR A 74 -6.66 2.54 14.39
N ALA A 75 -6.27 2.72 13.13
CA ALA A 75 -7.18 3.16 12.07
C ALA A 75 -8.31 2.14 11.84
N TYR A 76 -8.01 0.85 11.77
CA TYR A 76 -9.03 -0.20 11.68
C TYR A 76 -9.94 -0.21 12.90
N ALA A 77 -9.38 -0.17 14.12
CA ALA A 77 -10.18 -0.16 15.35
C ALA A 77 -11.15 1.03 15.43
N ARG A 78 -10.77 2.20 14.88
CA ARG A 78 -11.67 3.36 14.78
C ARG A 78 -12.69 3.23 13.65
N ALA A 79 -12.30 2.65 12.51
CA ALA A 79 -13.21 2.37 11.41
C ALA A 79 -14.33 1.41 11.84
N ASP A 80 -13.99 0.33 12.54
CA ASP A 80 -14.96 -0.64 13.05
C ASP A 80 -15.93 -0.02 14.05
N ALA A 81 -15.47 0.96 14.82
CA ALA A 81 -16.29 1.72 15.75
C ALA A 81 -17.13 2.83 15.08
N SER A 82 -17.00 3.03 13.76
CA SER A 82 -17.63 4.10 13.00
C SER A 82 -18.66 3.55 12.00
N PRO A 83 -19.97 3.59 12.33
CA PRO A 83 -21.02 3.03 11.48
C PRO A 83 -20.99 3.58 10.05
N GLY A 84 -20.93 2.67 9.07
CA GLY A 84 -20.94 3.01 7.64
C GLY A 84 -19.59 3.50 7.08
N PHE A 85 -18.50 3.45 7.85
CA PHE A 85 -17.18 3.80 7.35
C PHE A 85 -16.70 2.76 6.32
N GLN A 86 -16.11 3.23 5.22
CA GLN A 86 -15.56 2.38 4.17
C GLN A 86 -14.04 2.35 4.25
N THR A 87 -13.46 1.16 4.38
CA THR A 87 -12.03 0.97 4.69
C THR A 87 -11.10 1.03 3.48
N PHE A 88 -11.58 1.30 2.26
CA PHE A 88 -10.78 1.23 1.03
C PHE A 88 -9.42 1.96 1.09
N GLN A 89 -9.36 3.12 1.75
CA GLN A 89 -8.12 3.88 1.94
C GLN A 89 -7.18 3.21 2.95
N ILE A 90 -7.73 2.59 3.98
CA ILE A 90 -6.98 1.82 4.98
C ILE A 90 -6.46 0.52 4.36
N ASP A 91 -7.29 -0.20 3.60
CA ASP A 91 -6.93 -1.46 2.94
C ASP A 91 -5.82 -1.28 1.89
N THR A 92 -5.87 -0.20 1.10
CA THR A 92 -4.82 0.11 0.11
C THR A 92 -3.50 0.46 0.80
N HIS A 93 -3.53 1.23 1.89
CA HIS A 93 -2.31 1.51 2.67
C HIS A 93 -1.78 0.27 3.38
N ALA A 94 -2.64 -0.57 3.94
CA ALA A 94 -2.27 -1.81 4.61
C ALA A 94 -1.49 -2.74 3.67
N LEU A 95 -2.00 -2.97 2.46
CA LEU A 95 -1.30 -3.78 1.46
C LEU A 95 0.08 -3.19 1.15
N ARG A 96 0.17 -1.88 0.93
CA ARG A 96 1.46 -1.20 0.68
C ARG A 96 2.43 -1.40 1.84
N LEU A 97 1.96 -1.20 3.07
CA LEU A 97 2.77 -1.30 4.29
C LEU A 97 3.34 -2.71 4.44
N PHE A 98 2.50 -3.75 4.38
CA PHE A 98 2.95 -5.14 4.55
C PHE A 98 3.91 -5.60 3.45
N LEU A 99 3.66 -5.23 2.19
CA LEU A 99 4.59 -5.52 1.09
C LEU A 99 5.96 -4.87 1.34
N LEU A 100 6.00 -3.63 1.81
CA LEU A 100 7.25 -2.91 2.10
C LEU A 100 7.99 -3.47 3.33
N ILE A 101 7.27 -3.85 4.39
CA ILE A 101 7.86 -4.51 5.56
C ILE A 101 8.55 -5.79 5.13
N GLU A 102 7.83 -6.64 4.41
CA GLU A 102 8.36 -7.93 3.99
C GLU A 102 9.48 -7.80 2.96
N GLU A 103 9.39 -6.86 2.02
CA GLU A 103 10.48 -6.56 1.08
C GLU A 103 11.79 -6.22 1.82
N ARG A 104 11.70 -5.48 2.94
CA ARG A 104 12.85 -5.06 3.75
C ARG A 104 13.33 -6.15 4.71
N ALA A 105 12.47 -7.05 5.13
CA ALA A 105 12.77 -8.18 6.02
C ALA A 105 13.49 -9.34 5.29
N SER A 106 14.20 -9.07 4.19
CA SER A 106 14.74 -10.08 3.26
C SER A 106 15.65 -11.16 3.86
N GLU A 107 16.12 -10.98 5.10
CA GLU A 107 16.98 -11.93 5.81
C GLU A 107 16.19 -13.02 6.58
N THR A 108 14.88 -12.86 6.77
CA THR A 108 14.06 -13.87 7.48
C THR A 108 13.68 -15.03 6.56
N SER A 109 13.56 -16.24 7.12
CA SER A 109 13.23 -17.45 6.34
C SER A 109 11.75 -17.61 6.02
N THR A 110 10.88 -16.74 6.55
CA THR A 110 9.42 -16.82 6.44
C THR A 110 8.83 -15.45 6.23
N VAL A 111 7.72 -15.35 5.50
CA VAL A 111 6.95 -14.11 5.31
C VAL A 111 5.92 -13.99 6.43
N GLU A 112 6.17 -13.12 7.41
CA GLU A 112 5.36 -13.02 8.63
C GLU A 112 3.96 -12.48 8.35
N HIS A 113 3.85 -11.53 7.42
CA HIS A 113 2.60 -10.86 7.06
C HIS A 113 1.84 -11.53 5.90
N PHE A 114 2.14 -12.78 5.57
CA PHE A 114 1.60 -13.42 4.36
C PHE A 114 0.06 -13.42 4.32
N ASP A 115 -0.60 -13.84 5.39
CA ASP A 115 -2.06 -13.90 5.45
C ASP A 115 -2.70 -12.51 5.29
N ALA A 116 -2.13 -11.50 5.94
CA ALA A 116 -2.58 -10.12 5.82
C ALA A 116 -2.38 -9.57 4.39
N ILE A 117 -1.24 -9.88 3.75
CA ILE A 117 -0.99 -9.54 2.34
C ILE A 117 -2.06 -10.18 1.45
N MET A 118 -2.37 -11.45 1.65
CA MET A 118 -3.35 -12.18 0.84
C MET A 118 -4.76 -11.63 0.99
N GLU A 119 -5.17 -11.31 2.22
CA GLU A 119 -6.45 -10.66 2.51
C GLU A 119 -6.54 -9.32 1.78
N LYS A 120 -5.56 -8.42 2.03
CA LYS A 120 -5.60 -7.06 1.48
C LYS A 120 -5.43 -7.03 -0.04
N LEU A 121 -4.61 -7.92 -0.60
CA LEU A 121 -4.50 -8.10 -2.04
C LEU A 121 -5.84 -8.49 -2.66
N GLY A 122 -6.59 -9.40 -2.02
CA GLY A 122 -7.92 -9.79 -2.46
C GLY A 122 -8.91 -8.63 -2.56
N ILE A 123 -8.89 -7.73 -1.55
CA ILE A 123 -9.72 -6.52 -1.49
C ILE A 123 -9.27 -5.49 -2.54
N VAL A 124 -7.97 -5.23 -2.64
CA VAL A 124 -7.42 -4.26 -3.60
C VAL A 124 -7.67 -4.68 -5.04
N ILE A 125 -7.63 -5.99 -5.35
CA ILE A 125 -8.01 -6.50 -6.68
C ILE A 125 -9.47 -6.17 -7.01
N SER A 126 -10.41 -6.30 -6.06
CA SER A 126 -11.80 -5.89 -6.32
C SER A 126 -11.94 -4.40 -6.61
N MET A 127 -11.15 -3.55 -5.95
CA MET A 127 -11.16 -2.09 -6.17
C MET A 127 -10.73 -1.69 -7.59
N VAL A 128 -9.98 -2.53 -8.31
CA VAL A 128 -9.56 -2.26 -9.70
C VAL A 128 -10.77 -2.11 -10.63
N GLY A 129 -11.86 -2.85 -10.38
CA GLY A 129 -13.10 -2.75 -11.15
C GLY A 129 -13.83 -1.42 -10.95
N GLU A 130 -13.70 -0.82 -9.78
CA GLU A 130 -14.46 0.36 -9.36
C GLU A 130 -13.78 1.66 -9.78
N GLU A 131 -14.47 2.52 -10.55
CA GLU A 131 -13.87 3.72 -11.13
C GLU A 131 -13.30 4.69 -10.09
N SER A 132 -14.00 4.87 -8.96
CA SER A 132 -13.57 5.76 -7.88
C SER A 132 -12.34 5.26 -7.12
N HIS A 133 -12.14 3.94 -7.04
CA HIS A 133 -11.08 3.32 -6.22
C HIS A 133 -9.89 2.84 -7.05
N ARG A 134 -10.09 2.56 -8.32
CA ARG A 134 -9.07 2.04 -9.25
C ARG A 134 -7.74 2.81 -9.22
N PRO A 135 -7.69 4.16 -9.25
CA PRO A 135 -6.41 4.87 -9.23
C PRO A 135 -5.60 4.66 -7.94
N TYR A 136 -6.26 4.36 -6.82
CA TYR A 136 -5.60 4.03 -5.55
C TYR A 136 -5.10 2.59 -5.56
N ALA A 137 -5.92 1.66 -6.04
CA ALA A 137 -5.54 0.25 -6.18
C ALA A 137 -4.32 0.08 -7.10
N LEU A 138 -4.35 0.66 -8.30
CA LEU A 138 -3.24 0.56 -9.27
C LEU A 138 -1.92 1.07 -8.71
N ARG A 139 -1.94 2.14 -7.90
CA ARG A 139 -0.74 2.70 -7.27
C ARG A 139 -0.10 1.77 -6.23
N VAL A 140 -0.87 0.87 -5.63
CA VAL A 140 -0.35 -0.06 -4.62
C VAL A 140 0.11 -1.37 -5.25
N LEU A 141 -0.53 -1.80 -6.34
CA LEU A 141 -0.20 -3.07 -6.99
C LEU A 141 1.22 -3.12 -7.56
N ILE A 142 1.86 -1.97 -7.81
CA ILE A 142 3.26 -1.91 -8.26
C ILE A 142 4.25 -2.49 -7.24
N TYR A 143 3.89 -2.55 -5.95
CA TYR A 143 4.76 -3.07 -4.88
C TYR A 143 4.81 -4.60 -4.82
N ILE A 144 3.97 -5.30 -5.59
CA ILE A 144 3.92 -6.77 -5.60
C ILE A 144 5.21 -7.37 -6.18
N GLU A 145 5.71 -6.82 -7.30
CA GLU A 145 6.91 -7.36 -7.94
C GLU A 145 8.16 -7.21 -7.04
N PRO A 146 8.48 -6.02 -6.47
CA PRO A 146 9.62 -5.89 -5.55
C PRO A 146 9.55 -6.84 -4.35
N PHE A 147 8.37 -7.01 -3.75
CA PHE A 147 8.16 -7.97 -2.67
C PHE A 147 8.49 -9.41 -3.11
N ILE A 148 7.93 -9.87 -4.23
CA ILE A 148 8.18 -11.23 -4.73
C ILE A 148 9.65 -11.43 -5.10
N ASP A 149 10.27 -10.43 -5.71
CA ASP A 149 11.69 -10.48 -6.08
C ASP A 149 12.59 -10.71 -4.89
N ARG A 150 12.27 -10.05 -3.77
CA ARG A 150 13.02 -10.15 -2.52
C ARG A 150 12.67 -11.39 -1.70
N ARG A 151 11.44 -11.87 -1.76
CA ARG A 151 10.90 -12.83 -0.78
C ARG A 151 10.51 -14.18 -1.35
N GLN A 152 10.61 -14.40 -2.65
CA GLN A 152 10.23 -15.67 -3.28
C GLN A 152 10.89 -16.92 -2.67
N SER A 153 12.11 -16.82 -2.13
CA SER A 153 12.81 -17.93 -1.47
C SER A 153 12.31 -18.20 -0.04
N ALA A 154 11.67 -17.23 0.60
CA ALA A 154 11.07 -17.35 1.93
C ALA A 154 9.61 -17.84 1.88
N LEU A 155 9.01 -17.91 0.69
CA LEU A 155 7.67 -18.44 0.49
C LEU A 155 7.69 -19.98 0.42
N SER A 156 6.82 -20.60 1.21
CA SER A 156 6.48 -22.02 1.06
C SER A 156 5.76 -22.29 -0.26
N LEU A 157 5.72 -23.56 -0.67
CA LEU A 157 5.02 -23.97 -1.89
C LEU A 157 3.52 -23.60 -1.85
N ALA A 158 2.87 -23.72 -0.68
CA ALA A 158 1.47 -23.35 -0.51
C ALA A 158 1.25 -21.84 -0.72
N GLU A 159 2.12 -21.01 -0.14
CA GLU A 159 2.09 -19.56 -0.27
C GLU A 159 2.36 -19.10 -1.70
N LYS A 160 3.35 -19.71 -2.39
CA LYS A 160 3.60 -19.47 -3.82
C LYS A 160 2.36 -19.77 -4.67
N ASN A 161 1.72 -20.92 -4.43
CA ASN A 161 0.49 -21.30 -5.15
C ASN A 161 -0.66 -20.33 -4.87
N ALA A 162 -0.84 -19.89 -3.63
CA ALA A 162 -1.87 -18.92 -3.27
C ALA A 162 -1.64 -17.57 -3.97
N LEU A 163 -0.40 -17.07 -4.00
CA LEU A 163 -0.04 -15.86 -4.74
C LEU A 163 -0.27 -16.00 -6.24
N LEU A 164 0.10 -17.14 -6.84
CA LEU A 164 -0.16 -17.40 -8.26
C LEU A 164 -1.65 -17.26 -8.61
N VAL A 165 -2.55 -17.79 -7.76
CA VAL A 165 -3.99 -17.64 -7.94
C VAL A 165 -4.43 -16.17 -7.89
N GLN A 166 -3.92 -15.39 -6.94
CA GLN A 166 -4.26 -13.95 -6.87
C GLN A 166 -3.68 -13.15 -8.04
N LEU A 167 -2.45 -13.46 -8.47
CA LEU A 167 -1.83 -12.83 -9.63
C LEU A 167 -2.61 -13.11 -10.92
N GLU A 168 -3.10 -14.34 -11.10
CA GLU A 168 -3.98 -14.67 -12.23
C GLU A 168 -5.28 -13.89 -12.20
N ARG A 169 -5.92 -13.83 -11.04
CA ARG A 169 -7.13 -13.02 -10.85
C ARG A 169 -6.87 -11.54 -11.16
N LEU A 170 -5.74 -10.99 -10.71
CA LEU A 170 -5.33 -9.62 -10.99
C LEU A 170 -5.12 -9.38 -12.49
N ILE A 171 -4.33 -10.22 -13.17
CA ILE A 171 -4.06 -10.11 -14.61
C ILE A 171 -5.36 -10.15 -15.40
N LEU A 172 -6.27 -11.08 -15.08
CA LEU A 172 -7.58 -11.18 -15.73
C LEU A 172 -8.42 -9.93 -15.49
N THR A 173 -8.39 -9.38 -14.28
CA THR A 173 -9.13 -8.16 -13.91
C THR A 173 -8.61 -6.95 -14.71
N LEU A 174 -7.29 -6.75 -14.76
CA LEU A 174 -6.65 -5.68 -15.52
C LEU A 174 -6.93 -5.77 -17.03
N ARG A 175 -6.87 -6.98 -17.60
CA ARG A 175 -7.12 -7.20 -19.04
C ARG A 175 -8.58 -6.96 -19.45
N ARG A 176 -9.53 -7.09 -18.52
CA ARG A 176 -10.96 -6.83 -18.73
C ARG A 176 -11.33 -5.36 -18.67
N LEU A 177 -10.42 -4.48 -18.23
CA LEU A 177 -10.69 -3.04 -18.20
C LEU A 177 -10.86 -2.48 -19.63
N PRO A 178 -11.67 -1.43 -19.80
CA PRO A 178 -11.78 -0.70 -21.06
C PRO A 178 -10.42 -0.26 -21.62
N GLU A 179 -10.29 -0.21 -22.95
CA GLU A 179 -9.03 0.07 -23.64
C GLU A 179 -8.40 1.41 -23.23
N ASN A 180 -9.21 2.46 -23.07
CA ASN A 180 -8.77 3.77 -22.60
C ASN A 180 -8.17 3.75 -21.18
N ILE A 181 -8.60 2.82 -20.34
CA ILE A 181 -8.05 2.64 -18.98
C ILE A 181 -6.80 1.76 -19.03
N ARG A 182 -6.80 0.71 -19.87
CA ARG A 182 -5.64 -0.17 -20.06
C ARG A 182 -4.42 0.56 -20.61
N ALA A 183 -4.62 1.57 -21.45
CA ALA A 183 -3.57 2.41 -22.00
C ALA A 183 -3.00 3.42 -20.97
N SER A 184 -3.51 3.46 -19.74
CA SER A 184 -2.91 4.28 -18.68
C SER A 184 -1.65 3.61 -18.10
N ASN A 185 -0.60 4.41 -17.86
CA ASN A 185 0.67 3.91 -17.33
C ASN A 185 0.48 3.06 -16.05
N GLY A 186 -0.39 3.49 -15.13
CA GLY A 186 -0.63 2.74 -13.89
C GLY A 186 -1.25 1.35 -14.11
N CYS A 187 -2.08 1.16 -15.14
CA CYS A 187 -2.62 -0.16 -15.48
C CYS A 187 -1.57 -1.03 -16.16
N GLU A 188 -0.76 -0.43 -17.04
CA GLU A 188 0.30 -1.14 -17.75
C GLU A 188 1.41 -1.61 -16.80
N ASP A 189 1.83 -0.74 -15.88
CA ASP A 189 2.84 -1.04 -14.85
C ASP A 189 2.37 -2.17 -13.92
N ALA A 190 1.13 -2.09 -13.43
CA ALA A 190 0.54 -3.14 -12.59
C ALA A 190 0.43 -4.47 -13.34
N LEU A 191 0.07 -4.45 -14.63
CA LEU A 191 -0.03 -5.66 -15.45
C LEU A 191 1.33 -6.29 -15.69
N LYS A 192 2.33 -5.49 -16.08
CA LYS A 192 3.71 -5.95 -16.29
C LYS A 192 4.29 -6.56 -15.01
N GLY A 193 4.17 -5.86 -13.88
CA GLY A 193 4.65 -6.33 -12.59
C GLY A 193 3.99 -7.64 -12.16
N ALA A 194 2.67 -7.78 -12.38
CA ALA A 194 1.95 -9.03 -12.08
C ALA A 194 2.41 -10.20 -12.97
N GLU A 195 2.62 -9.97 -14.26
CA GLU A 195 3.12 -11.00 -15.19
C GLU A 195 4.57 -11.41 -14.89
N GLN A 196 5.43 -10.45 -14.54
CA GLN A 196 6.81 -10.73 -14.11
C GLN A 196 6.84 -11.54 -12.81
N SER A 197 6.05 -11.13 -11.82
CA SER A 197 5.87 -11.84 -10.55
C SER A 197 5.42 -13.28 -10.77
N LYS A 198 4.41 -13.49 -11.62
CA LYS A 198 3.92 -14.84 -11.94
C LYS A 198 5.01 -15.70 -12.58
N ARG A 199 5.78 -15.15 -13.53
CA ARG A 199 6.89 -15.89 -14.16
C ARG A 199 7.95 -16.30 -13.15
N LYS A 200 8.33 -15.41 -12.23
CA LYS A 200 9.34 -15.69 -11.20
C LYS A 200 8.89 -16.83 -10.27
N LEU A 201 7.66 -16.76 -9.77
CA LEU A 201 7.09 -17.79 -8.91
C LEU A 201 6.98 -19.18 -9.57
N LEU A 202 6.80 -19.25 -10.90
CA LEU A 202 6.75 -20.51 -11.64
C LEU A 202 8.13 -21.15 -11.88
N ILE A 203 9.20 -20.36 -11.81
CA ILE A 203 10.59 -20.82 -12.07
C ILE A 203 11.35 -21.10 -10.76
N SER A 204 10.97 -20.41 -9.67
CA SER A 204 11.55 -20.55 -8.33
C SER A 204 11.04 -21.75 -7.55
#